data_AF-R4IUR9-F1
#
_entry.id   AF-R4IUR9-F1
#
_cell.length_a   1.000
_cell.length_b   1.000
_cell.length_c   1.000
_cell.angle_alpha   90.00
_cell.angle_beta   90.00
_cell.angle_gamma   90.00
#
_symmetry.space_group_name_H-M   'P 1'
#
loop_
_entity.id
_entity.type
_entity.pdbx_description
1 polymer ?
#
loop_
_entity_poly.entity_id
_entity_poly.type
_entity_poly.pdbx_seq_one_letter_code
_entity_poly.pdbx_strand_id
1 'polypeptide(L)'
;MPRRSILSATERDTLLALPESQDDLIRYYTFNDSDLSLIRQRRGDANRLGFAVQLSLLRYPGYALGSDSEPPEPVILWVAKQVQADPASWPKYGERDVTRREHAQELRTYLQLAPFGLSDFRVLVRELTELAQQTDKGLLLAGQALESLRQKRRILPALSVIDRACSEAIARANRRVYRALVEPLTDSHRAKLDELLKLKAGSSITWLTWLRQAPLKPNSRHMLEHIERLKTFQLVDLPEALGRHIHQNRLLKLAREGGQMTPKDLGKFEPQRRYATLAAVVLESTATVIDELVDLHDRILVKLFSGAKHKHQQQFQKQGKAINDKVRLYSKIGQALLEAKESGSDPYAAIEAVIDQTSQLLPRIKITELLMDVDDWTGFSRHFTHLKDGAEAKDRTLLLSAILGDAINLGLTKMAESSPGLTYAKLSWLQAWHIRDETYSAALAELVNHQYRHTFAAHWGDGTTSSSDGQRFRAVGAKAPGTSTRSTAASRGGCSTPISATSTHRSAPAW
;
A
#
# COMPACT_ATOMS: atom_id res chain seq x y z
N MET A 1 -44.26 -15.32 -19.42
CA MET A 1 -43.14 -14.62 -20.10
C MET A 1 -42.16 -15.65 -20.62
N PRO A 2 -41.68 -15.55 -21.88
CA PRO A 2 -40.67 -16.46 -22.40
C PRO A 2 -39.42 -16.35 -21.51
N ARG A 3 -38.90 -17.50 -21.03
CA ARG A 3 -37.67 -17.51 -20.24
C ARG A 3 -36.55 -16.98 -21.13
N ARG A 4 -35.87 -15.93 -20.69
CA ARG A 4 -34.71 -15.38 -21.38
C ARG A 4 -33.63 -16.45 -21.41
N SER A 5 -33.21 -16.86 -22.61
CA SER A 5 -32.13 -17.83 -22.79
C SER A 5 -30.87 -17.36 -22.08
N ILE A 6 -30.14 -18.29 -21.46
CA ILE A 6 -28.85 -17.95 -20.83
C ILE A 6 -27.70 -18.02 -21.83
N LEU A 7 -27.88 -18.72 -22.95
CA LEU A 7 -26.95 -18.78 -24.07
C LEU A 7 -27.30 -17.75 -25.15
N SER A 8 -26.30 -17.05 -25.69
CA SER A 8 -26.44 -16.24 -26.90
C SER A 8 -26.57 -17.12 -28.14
N ALA A 9 -26.92 -16.54 -29.30
CA ALA A 9 -26.91 -17.28 -30.57
C ALA A 9 -25.49 -17.80 -30.90
N THR A 10 -24.48 -16.92 -30.79
CA THR A 10 -23.08 -17.27 -31.06
C THR A 10 -22.55 -18.37 -30.15
N GLU A 11 -22.93 -18.36 -28.86
CA GLU A 11 -22.55 -19.41 -27.91
C GLU A 11 -23.18 -20.76 -28.27
N ARG A 12 -24.43 -20.77 -28.75
CA ARG A 12 -25.09 -22.01 -29.21
C ARG A 12 -24.40 -22.59 -30.45
N ASP A 13 -24.05 -21.75 -31.41
CA ASP A 13 -23.36 -22.16 -32.63
C ASP A 13 -21.98 -22.75 -32.29
N THR A 14 -21.27 -22.11 -31.35
CA THR A 14 -19.95 -22.58 -30.89
C THR A 14 -20.01 -23.95 -30.20
N LEU A 15 -21.05 -24.19 -29.38
CA LEU A 15 -21.17 -25.43 -28.57
C LEU A 15 -21.38 -26.69 -29.42
N LEU A 16 -22.00 -26.57 -30.59
CA LEU A 16 -22.26 -27.67 -31.51
C LEU A 16 -21.51 -27.53 -32.83
N ALA A 17 -20.52 -26.64 -32.91
CA ALA A 17 -19.70 -26.45 -34.08
C ALA A 17 -19.09 -27.79 -34.52
N LEU A 18 -19.25 -28.11 -35.80
CA LEU A 18 -18.69 -29.31 -36.38
C LEU A 18 -17.20 -29.08 -36.69
N PRO A 19 -16.37 -30.14 -36.69
CA PRO A 19 -14.98 -30.05 -37.11
C PRO A 19 -14.87 -29.48 -38.53
N GLU A 20 -14.19 -28.35 -38.69
CA GLU A 20 -13.87 -27.75 -39.99
C GLU A 20 -12.38 -27.83 -40.32
N SER A 21 -11.53 -27.87 -39.28
CA SER A 21 -10.09 -28.03 -39.43
C SER A 21 -9.74 -29.48 -39.77
N GLN A 22 -8.68 -29.69 -40.57
CA GLN A 22 -8.22 -31.03 -40.92
C GLN A 22 -7.82 -31.83 -39.67
N ASP A 23 -7.20 -31.20 -38.69
CA ASP A 23 -6.78 -31.85 -37.44
C ASP A 23 -7.99 -32.32 -36.60
N ASP A 24 -9.04 -31.51 -36.51
CA ASP A 24 -10.26 -31.89 -35.78
C ASP A 24 -11.02 -33.00 -36.52
N LEU A 25 -11.05 -32.96 -37.86
CA LEU A 25 -11.64 -34.02 -38.68
C LEU A 25 -10.90 -35.36 -38.51
N ILE A 26 -9.57 -35.33 -38.45
CA ILE A 26 -8.75 -36.51 -38.13
C ILE A 26 -9.09 -37.02 -36.72
N ARG A 27 -9.17 -36.12 -35.75
CA ARG A 27 -9.40 -36.49 -34.35
C ARG A 27 -10.77 -37.12 -34.12
N TYR A 28 -11.83 -36.55 -34.69
CA TYR A 28 -13.19 -36.93 -34.36
C TYR A 28 -13.85 -37.84 -35.40
N TYR A 29 -13.51 -37.69 -36.69
CA TYR A 29 -14.22 -38.33 -37.81
C TYR A 29 -13.39 -39.36 -38.57
N THR A 30 -12.29 -39.87 -38.01
CA THR A 30 -11.59 -41.02 -38.59
C THR A 30 -12.29 -42.33 -38.21
N PHE A 31 -12.55 -43.17 -39.21
CA PHE A 31 -13.18 -44.49 -39.04
C PHE A 31 -12.14 -45.59 -38.84
N ASN A 32 -12.40 -46.48 -37.90
CA ASN A 32 -11.61 -47.71 -37.74
C ASN A 32 -12.17 -48.85 -38.63
N ASP A 33 -11.50 -50.00 -38.63
CA ASP A 33 -11.90 -51.14 -39.47
C ASP A 33 -13.30 -51.68 -39.15
N SER A 34 -13.72 -51.62 -37.88
CA SER A 34 -15.07 -52.05 -37.47
C SER A 34 -16.14 -51.11 -38.03
N ASP A 35 -15.86 -49.81 -38.02
CA ASP A 35 -16.74 -48.79 -38.60
C ASP A 35 -16.88 -48.97 -40.10
N LEU A 36 -15.75 -49.11 -40.80
CA LEU A 36 -15.74 -49.30 -42.25
C LEU A 36 -16.43 -50.60 -42.65
N SER A 37 -16.26 -51.67 -41.88
CA SER A 37 -16.99 -52.93 -42.07
C SER A 37 -18.50 -52.73 -41.96
N LEU A 38 -18.96 -52.02 -40.92
CA LEU A 38 -20.38 -51.74 -40.71
C LEU A 38 -20.96 -50.85 -41.83
N ILE A 39 -20.24 -49.81 -42.23
CA ILE A 39 -20.64 -48.89 -43.32
C ILE A 39 -20.76 -49.65 -44.65
N ARG A 40 -19.80 -50.53 -44.97
CA ARG A 40 -19.77 -51.29 -46.24
C ARG A 40 -20.96 -52.23 -46.43
N GLN A 41 -21.70 -52.56 -45.37
CA GLN A 41 -22.93 -53.35 -45.47
C GLN A 41 -24.07 -52.59 -46.15
N ARG A 42 -24.02 -51.25 -46.21
CA ARG A 42 -25.06 -50.44 -46.85
C ARG A 42 -24.90 -50.48 -48.38
N ARG A 43 -26.03 -50.65 -49.08
CA ARG A 43 -26.07 -50.64 -50.55
C ARG A 43 -26.19 -49.22 -51.09
N GLY A 44 -25.30 -48.87 -52.02
CA GLY A 44 -25.28 -47.59 -52.73
C GLY A 44 -24.55 -46.47 -51.98
N ASP A 45 -23.95 -45.55 -52.74
CA ASP A 45 -23.11 -44.45 -52.24
C ASP A 45 -23.85 -43.56 -51.25
N ALA A 46 -25.10 -43.18 -51.56
CA ALA A 46 -25.93 -42.35 -50.70
C ALA A 46 -26.11 -42.94 -49.29
N ASN A 47 -26.39 -44.25 -49.20
CA ASN A 47 -26.61 -44.91 -47.91
C ASN A 47 -25.30 -45.12 -47.14
N ARG A 48 -24.20 -45.45 -47.82
CA ARG A 48 -22.88 -45.57 -47.19
C ARG A 48 -22.42 -44.23 -46.61
N LEU A 49 -22.51 -43.17 -47.41
CA LEU A 49 -22.17 -41.80 -47.01
C LEU A 49 -23.06 -41.34 -45.86
N GLY A 50 -24.38 -41.49 -45.99
CA GLY A 50 -25.32 -41.05 -44.96
C GLY A 50 -25.21 -41.78 -43.63
N PHE A 51 -24.99 -43.10 -43.66
CA PHE A 51 -24.73 -43.90 -42.47
C PHE A 51 -23.43 -43.46 -41.78
N ALA A 52 -22.37 -43.21 -42.55
CA ALA A 52 -21.09 -42.74 -42.03
C ALA A 52 -21.19 -41.32 -41.43
N VAL A 53 -21.93 -40.41 -42.05
CA VAL A 53 -22.19 -39.07 -41.48
C VAL A 53 -22.97 -39.17 -40.17
N GLN A 54 -24.01 -40.01 -40.10
CA GLN A 54 -24.74 -40.23 -38.85
C GLN A 54 -23.83 -40.81 -37.76
N LEU A 55 -22.95 -41.75 -38.10
CA LEU A 55 -21.96 -42.31 -37.19
C LEU A 55 -21.04 -41.21 -36.64
N SER A 56 -20.54 -40.33 -37.51
CA SER A 56 -19.69 -39.19 -37.14
C SER A 56 -20.41 -38.26 -36.16
N LEU A 57 -21.62 -37.80 -36.49
CA LEU A 57 -22.38 -36.86 -35.64
C LEU A 57 -22.75 -37.43 -34.27
N LEU A 58 -23.08 -38.73 -34.21
CA LEU A 58 -23.37 -39.44 -32.97
C LEU A 58 -22.13 -39.64 -32.09
N ARG A 59 -20.93 -39.72 -32.68
CA ARG A 59 -19.65 -39.73 -31.93
C ARG A 59 -19.30 -38.34 -31.42
N TYR A 60 -19.36 -37.37 -32.31
CA TYR A 60 -19.09 -35.97 -32.01
C TYR A 60 -19.88 -35.09 -33.00
N PRO A 61 -20.62 -34.07 -32.55
CA PRO A 61 -20.71 -33.58 -31.18
C PRO A 61 -21.54 -34.46 -30.24
N GLY A 62 -22.21 -35.51 -30.72
CA GLY A 62 -22.98 -36.45 -29.90
C GLY A 62 -24.51 -36.36 -30.08
N TYR A 63 -24.98 -35.76 -31.17
CA TYR A 63 -26.41 -35.61 -31.48
C TYR A 63 -26.80 -36.40 -32.73
N ALA A 64 -28.09 -36.74 -32.83
CA ALA A 64 -28.62 -37.45 -34.00
C ALA A 64 -28.91 -36.49 -35.16
N LEU A 65 -28.58 -36.90 -36.39
CA LEU A 65 -28.88 -36.14 -37.60
C LEU A 65 -30.39 -35.87 -37.73
N GLY A 66 -30.77 -34.59 -37.79
CA GLY A 66 -32.15 -34.16 -38.01
C GLY A 66 -32.58 -34.31 -39.48
N SER A 67 -33.89 -34.31 -39.74
CA SER A 67 -34.45 -34.46 -41.10
C SER A 67 -34.04 -33.33 -42.06
N ASP A 68 -33.87 -32.12 -41.51
CA ASP A 68 -33.54 -30.88 -42.24
C ASP A 68 -32.12 -30.38 -41.90
N SER A 69 -31.30 -31.23 -41.29
CA SER A 69 -29.93 -30.89 -40.91
C SER A 69 -28.99 -31.18 -42.06
N GLU A 70 -28.28 -30.16 -42.53
CA GLU A 70 -27.24 -30.31 -43.55
C GLU A 70 -25.85 -30.09 -42.92
N PRO A 71 -24.98 -31.12 -42.90
CA PRO A 71 -23.60 -30.97 -42.47
C PRO A 71 -22.83 -30.05 -43.44
N PRO A 72 -21.82 -29.30 -42.95
CA PRO A 72 -20.93 -28.53 -43.81
C PRO A 72 -20.23 -29.41 -44.84
N GLU A 73 -20.02 -28.85 -46.04
CA GLU A 73 -19.36 -29.54 -47.16
C GLU A 73 -18.01 -30.19 -46.78
N PRO A 74 -17.11 -29.56 -45.99
CA PRO A 74 -15.86 -30.20 -45.57
C PRO A 74 -16.06 -31.54 -44.84
N VAL A 75 -17.12 -31.66 -44.03
CA VAL A 75 -17.47 -32.91 -43.33
C VAL A 75 -17.91 -33.98 -44.34
N ILE A 76 -18.75 -33.61 -45.31
CA ILE A 76 -19.24 -34.53 -46.34
C ILE A 76 -18.07 -35.05 -47.18
N LEU A 77 -17.20 -34.16 -47.66
CA LEU A 77 -16.02 -34.50 -48.46
C LEU A 77 -15.07 -35.42 -47.68
N TRP A 78 -14.81 -35.11 -46.41
CA TRP A 78 -13.94 -35.91 -45.54
C TRP A 78 -14.47 -37.34 -45.33
N VAL A 79 -15.76 -37.46 -45.01
CA VAL A 79 -16.41 -38.75 -44.78
C VAL A 79 -16.49 -39.55 -46.08
N ALA A 80 -16.88 -38.91 -47.20
CA ALA A 80 -16.99 -39.54 -48.52
C ALA A 80 -15.67 -40.17 -48.98
N LYS A 81 -14.54 -39.48 -48.76
CA LYS A 81 -13.20 -39.98 -49.07
C LYS A 81 -12.87 -41.28 -48.32
N GLN A 82 -13.22 -41.37 -47.04
CA GLN A 82 -12.93 -42.55 -46.23
C GLN A 82 -13.76 -43.78 -46.63
N VAL A 83 -15.02 -43.55 -47.05
CA VAL A 83 -15.95 -44.63 -47.40
C VAL A 83 -15.99 -44.96 -48.89
N GLN A 84 -15.19 -44.26 -49.69
CA GLN A 84 -15.11 -44.39 -51.16
C GLN A 84 -16.49 -44.25 -51.82
N ALA A 85 -17.23 -43.20 -51.44
CA ALA A 85 -18.52 -42.84 -52.04
C ALA A 85 -18.43 -41.49 -52.74
N ASP A 86 -19.26 -41.27 -53.76
CA ASP A 86 -19.40 -39.97 -54.41
C ASP A 86 -20.10 -38.95 -53.48
N PRO A 87 -19.47 -37.82 -53.11
CA PRO A 87 -20.10 -36.75 -52.31
C PRO A 87 -21.41 -36.23 -52.91
N ALA A 88 -21.54 -36.23 -54.24
CA ALA A 88 -22.75 -35.79 -54.94
C ALA A 88 -23.96 -36.71 -54.69
N SER A 89 -23.75 -37.87 -54.05
CA SER A 89 -24.82 -38.77 -53.61
C SER A 89 -25.48 -38.35 -52.29
N TRP A 90 -24.95 -37.37 -51.55
CA TRP A 90 -25.53 -36.92 -50.28
C TRP A 90 -27.00 -36.50 -50.38
N PRO A 91 -27.46 -35.70 -51.37
CA PRO A 91 -28.86 -35.29 -51.47
C PRO A 91 -29.85 -36.44 -51.65
N LYS A 92 -29.37 -37.61 -52.14
CA LYS A 92 -30.18 -38.82 -52.31
C LYS A 92 -30.30 -39.63 -51.01
N TYR A 93 -29.55 -39.27 -49.97
CA TYR A 93 -29.59 -39.98 -48.70
C TYR A 93 -30.86 -39.62 -47.92
N GLY A 94 -31.62 -40.64 -47.54
CA GLY A 94 -32.75 -40.45 -46.63
C GLY A 94 -33.96 -39.77 -47.23
N GLU A 95 -34.14 -39.82 -48.56
CA GLU A 95 -35.41 -39.49 -49.25
C GLU A 95 -36.61 -40.20 -48.58
N ARG A 96 -36.38 -41.43 -48.10
CA ARG A 96 -37.28 -42.14 -47.19
C ARG A 96 -36.82 -41.96 -45.75
N ASP A 97 -37.65 -41.32 -44.95
CA ASP A 97 -37.33 -41.07 -43.53
C ASP A 97 -37.11 -42.37 -42.73
N VAL A 98 -37.75 -43.46 -43.14
CA VAL A 98 -37.59 -44.80 -42.55
C VAL A 98 -36.13 -45.25 -42.57
N THR A 99 -35.44 -45.09 -43.70
CA THR A 99 -34.02 -45.48 -43.85
C THR A 99 -33.13 -44.72 -42.86
N ARG A 100 -33.36 -43.40 -42.69
CA ARG A 100 -32.60 -42.59 -41.72
C ARG A 100 -32.81 -43.06 -40.29
N ARG A 101 -34.05 -43.42 -39.92
CA ARG A 101 -34.40 -43.89 -38.57
C ARG A 101 -33.83 -45.27 -38.27
N GLU A 102 -33.88 -46.19 -39.24
CA GLU A 102 -33.29 -47.53 -39.11
C GLU A 102 -31.78 -47.44 -38.91
N HIS A 103 -31.09 -46.65 -39.74
CA HIS A 103 -29.65 -46.39 -39.60
C HIS A 103 -29.32 -45.78 -38.23
N ALA A 104 -30.08 -44.77 -37.79
CA ALA A 104 -29.87 -44.15 -36.49
C ALA A 104 -30.05 -45.16 -35.35
N GLN A 105 -31.04 -46.06 -35.44
CA GLN A 105 -31.29 -47.09 -34.42
C GLN A 105 -30.15 -48.13 -34.37
N GLU A 106 -29.65 -48.55 -35.53
CA GLU A 106 -28.51 -49.46 -35.64
C GLU A 106 -27.24 -48.83 -35.05
N LEU A 107 -26.94 -47.59 -35.43
CA LEU A 107 -25.78 -46.84 -34.93
C LEU A 107 -25.83 -46.59 -33.42
N ARG A 108 -27.01 -46.30 -32.86
CA ARG A 108 -27.19 -46.17 -31.41
C ARG A 108 -26.84 -47.46 -30.67
N THR A 109 -27.20 -48.60 -31.25
CA THR A 109 -26.89 -49.91 -30.67
C THR A 109 -25.39 -50.18 -30.76
N TYR A 110 -24.79 -49.94 -31.92
CA TYR A 110 -23.34 -50.09 -32.15
C TYR A 110 -22.49 -49.22 -31.21
N LEU A 111 -22.87 -47.95 -31.06
CA LEU A 111 -22.17 -46.99 -30.18
C LEU A 111 -22.58 -47.11 -28.70
N GLN A 112 -23.53 -47.99 -28.36
CA GLN A 112 -24.07 -48.15 -27.01
C GLN A 112 -24.64 -46.85 -26.41
N LEU A 113 -25.32 -46.07 -27.25
CA LEU A 113 -25.91 -44.78 -26.89
C LEU A 113 -27.36 -44.92 -26.43
N ALA A 114 -27.68 -44.37 -25.27
CA ALA A 114 -29.03 -44.30 -24.76
C ALA A 114 -29.69 -42.93 -25.07
N PRO A 115 -31.03 -42.89 -25.26
CA PRO A 115 -31.73 -41.63 -25.46
C PRO A 115 -31.73 -40.80 -24.17
N PHE A 116 -31.72 -39.47 -24.29
CA PHE A 116 -31.87 -38.57 -23.16
C PHE A 116 -33.32 -38.49 -22.69
N GLY A 117 -33.56 -38.81 -21.41
CA GLY A 117 -34.89 -38.79 -20.80
C GLY A 117 -35.06 -37.79 -19.65
N LEU A 118 -36.25 -37.78 -19.05
CA LEU A 118 -36.57 -36.92 -17.91
C LEU A 118 -35.73 -37.24 -16.65
N SER A 119 -35.37 -38.51 -16.45
CA SER A 119 -34.47 -38.93 -15.36
C SER A 119 -33.07 -38.33 -15.54
N ASP A 120 -32.51 -38.41 -16.75
CA ASP A 120 -31.22 -37.80 -17.09
C ASP A 120 -31.27 -36.29 -16.92
N PHE A 121 -32.36 -35.62 -17.33
CA PHE A 121 -32.55 -34.19 -17.11
C PHE A 121 -32.46 -33.81 -15.63
N ARG A 122 -33.14 -34.56 -14.74
CA ARG A 122 -33.11 -34.30 -13.28
C ARG A 122 -31.71 -34.50 -12.70
N VAL A 123 -30.98 -35.52 -13.16
CA VAL A 123 -29.60 -35.79 -12.74
C VAL A 123 -28.68 -34.66 -13.21
N LEU A 124 -28.78 -34.29 -14.49
CA LEU A 124 -27.99 -33.22 -15.09
C LEU A 124 -28.19 -31.88 -14.37
N VAL A 125 -29.44 -31.49 -14.07
CA VAL A 125 -29.71 -30.26 -13.32
C VAL A 125 -29.05 -30.29 -11.93
N ARG A 126 -29.04 -31.44 -11.24
CA ARG A 126 -28.39 -31.55 -9.92
C ARG A 126 -26.88 -31.38 -10.03
N GLU A 127 -26.24 -32.04 -11.00
CA GLU A 127 -24.80 -31.91 -11.25
C GLU A 127 -24.42 -30.47 -11.60
N LEU A 128 -25.16 -29.85 -12.52
CA LEU A 128 -24.94 -28.46 -12.89
C LEU A 128 -25.21 -27.49 -11.73
N THR A 129 -26.06 -27.85 -10.76
CA THR A 129 -26.31 -27.01 -9.57
C THR A 129 -25.05 -26.89 -8.70
N GLU A 130 -24.23 -27.95 -8.62
CA GLU A 130 -22.97 -27.88 -7.88
C GLU A 130 -21.98 -26.92 -8.54
N LEU A 131 -21.84 -27.00 -9.86
CA LEU A 131 -21.02 -26.03 -10.62
C LEU A 131 -21.62 -24.61 -10.57
N ALA A 132 -22.94 -24.49 -10.63
CA ALA A 132 -23.65 -23.21 -10.63
C ALA A 132 -23.53 -22.44 -9.29
N GLN A 133 -23.13 -23.11 -8.21
CA GLN A 133 -22.78 -22.44 -6.94
C GLN A 133 -21.46 -21.67 -7.02
N GLN A 134 -20.64 -21.90 -8.05
CA GLN A 134 -19.34 -21.25 -8.23
C GLN A 134 -19.37 -20.25 -9.39
N THR A 135 -20.10 -20.57 -10.46
CA THR A 135 -20.21 -19.76 -11.68
C THR A 135 -21.65 -19.69 -12.18
N ASP A 136 -22.03 -18.62 -12.87
CA ASP A 136 -23.30 -18.52 -13.59
C ASP A 136 -23.14 -18.22 -15.07
N LYS A 137 -21.91 -18.40 -15.59
CA LYS A 137 -21.64 -18.29 -17.03
C LYS A 137 -22.34 -19.44 -17.75
N GLY A 138 -23.35 -19.11 -18.57
CA GLY A 138 -24.16 -20.09 -19.28
C GLY A 138 -23.34 -21.02 -20.17
N LEU A 139 -22.37 -20.47 -20.92
CA LEU A 139 -21.48 -21.23 -21.79
C LEU A 139 -20.70 -22.33 -21.05
N LEU A 140 -20.18 -22.04 -19.86
CA LEU A 140 -19.44 -23.02 -19.06
C LEU A 140 -20.34 -24.16 -18.56
N LEU A 141 -21.55 -23.83 -18.10
CA LEU A 141 -22.53 -24.83 -17.66
C LEU A 141 -22.98 -25.70 -18.84
N ALA A 142 -23.23 -25.10 -20.00
CA ALA A 142 -23.64 -25.82 -21.18
C ALA A 142 -22.52 -26.74 -21.71
N GLY A 143 -21.27 -26.25 -21.76
CA GLY A 143 -20.11 -27.07 -22.11
C GLY A 143 -19.97 -28.28 -21.18
N GLN A 144 -20.04 -28.06 -19.86
CA GLN A 144 -20.02 -29.15 -18.88
C GLN A 144 -21.21 -30.12 -19.04
N ALA A 145 -22.38 -29.60 -19.42
CA ALA A 145 -23.56 -30.42 -19.66
C ALA A 145 -23.37 -31.37 -20.85
N LEU A 146 -22.87 -30.85 -21.97
CA LEU A 146 -22.60 -31.66 -23.16
C LEU A 146 -21.56 -32.74 -22.86
N GLU A 147 -20.49 -32.37 -22.14
CA GLU A 147 -19.42 -33.29 -21.77
C GLU A 147 -19.90 -34.39 -20.82
N SER A 148 -20.67 -34.04 -19.77
CA SER A 148 -21.27 -35.02 -18.84
C SER A 148 -22.17 -36.03 -19.57
N LEU A 149 -22.97 -35.56 -20.54
CA LEU A 149 -23.85 -36.43 -21.32
C LEU A 149 -23.07 -37.36 -22.25
N ARG A 150 -22.01 -36.87 -22.90
CA ARG A 150 -21.11 -37.70 -23.74
C ARG A 150 -20.44 -38.81 -22.91
N GLN A 151 -19.89 -38.46 -21.75
CA GLN A 151 -19.26 -39.41 -20.83
C GLN A 151 -20.23 -40.52 -20.39
N LYS A 152 -21.51 -40.18 -20.22
CA LYS A 152 -22.58 -41.12 -19.88
C LYS A 152 -23.22 -41.81 -21.08
N ARG A 153 -22.67 -41.61 -22.29
CA ARG A 153 -23.16 -42.19 -23.54
C ARG A 153 -24.65 -41.88 -23.77
N ARG A 154 -25.05 -40.64 -23.49
CA ARG A 154 -26.39 -40.13 -23.78
C ARG A 154 -26.36 -39.32 -25.06
N ILE A 155 -27.32 -39.58 -25.94
CA ILE A 155 -27.53 -38.75 -27.14
C ILE A 155 -27.92 -37.36 -26.66
N LEU A 156 -27.21 -36.34 -27.13
CA LEU A 156 -27.45 -34.97 -26.73
C LEU A 156 -28.89 -34.55 -27.10
N PRO A 157 -29.67 -33.98 -26.15
CA PRO A 157 -30.95 -33.38 -26.49
C PRO A 157 -30.72 -32.06 -27.25
N ALA A 158 -31.81 -31.49 -27.79
CA ALA A 158 -31.77 -30.17 -28.39
C ALA A 158 -31.17 -29.12 -27.42
N LEU A 159 -30.45 -28.13 -27.94
CA LEU A 159 -29.81 -27.10 -27.12
C LEU A 159 -30.79 -26.32 -26.23
N SER A 160 -32.05 -26.20 -26.64
CA SER A 160 -33.11 -25.61 -25.81
C SER A 160 -33.34 -26.37 -24.49
N VAL A 161 -33.14 -27.69 -24.50
CA VAL A 161 -33.21 -28.54 -23.30
C VAL A 161 -31.99 -28.34 -22.41
N ILE A 162 -30.79 -28.19 -23.01
CA ILE A 162 -29.56 -27.88 -22.28
C ILE A 162 -29.64 -26.49 -21.64
N ASP A 163 -30.07 -25.48 -22.39
CA ASP A 163 -30.30 -24.11 -21.92
C ASP A 163 -31.30 -24.09 -20.75
N ARG A 164 -32.38 -24.88 -20.84
CA ARG A 164 -33.34 -25.08 -19.75
C ARG A 164 -32.71 -25.74 -18.52
N ALA A 165 -31.89 -26.77 -18.70
CA ALA A 165 -31.21 -27.45 -17.59
C ALA A 165 -30.26 -26.50 -16.86
N CYS A 166 -29.47 -25.72 -17.61
CA CYS A 166 -28.55 -24.73 -17.05
C CYS A 166 -29.31 -23.61 -16.33
N SER A 167 -30.39 -23.11 -16.92
CA SER A 167 -31.27 -22.10 -16.29
C SER A 167 -31.85 -22.60 -14.96
N GLU A 168 -32.30 -23.85 -14.93
CA GLU A 168 -32.85 -24.46 -13.71
C GLU A 168 -31.76 -24.68 -12.64
N ALA A 169 -30.56 -25.09 -13.04
CA ALA A 169 -29.41 -25.22 -12.16
C ALA A 169 -28.99 -23.87 -11.54
N ILE A 170 -28.90 -22.80 -12.34
CA ILE A 170 -28.64 -21.43 -11.85
C ILE A 170 -29.72 -21.00 -10.87
N ALA A 171 -31.00 -21.24 -11.19
CA ALA A 171 -32.09 -20.88 -10.30
C ALA A 171 -32.02 -21.63 -8.95
N ARG A 172 -31.63 -22.90 -8.95
CA ARG A 172 -31.42 -23.69 -7.72
C ARG A 172 -30.21 -23.20 -6.94
N ALA A 173 -29.09 -22.93 -7.60
CA ALA A 173 -27.89 -22.38 -6.97
C ALA A 173 -28.16 -21.01 -6.33
N ASN A 174 -28.90 -20.12 -7.00
CA ASN A 174 -29.30 -18.83 -6.43
C ASN A 174 -30.15 -18.99 -5.17
N ARG A 175 -31.11 -19.92 -5.15
CA ARG A 175 -31.90 -20.22 -3.94
C ARG A 175 -31.02 -20.72 -2.79
N ARG A 176 -30.01 -21.54 -3.06
CA ARG A 176 -29.04 -22.00 -2.05
C ARG A 176 -28.23 -20.83 -1.48
N VAL A 177 -27.72 -19.95 -2.35
CA VAL A 177 -27.01 -18.73 -1.94
C VAL A 177 -27.90 -17.83 -1.09
N TYR A 178 -29.15 -17.58 -1.52
CA TYR A 178 -30.07 -16.74 -0.75
C TYR A 178 -30.38 -17.34 0.61
N ARG A 179 -30.67 -18.65 0.65
CA ARG A 179 -30.90 -19.34 1.91
C ARG A 179 -29.70 -19.24 2.84
N ALA A 180 -28.49 -19.49 2.35
CA ALA A 180 -27.26 -19.41 3.15
C ALA A 180 -27.01 -18.01 3.72
N LEU A 181 -27.45 -16.95 3.04
CA LEU A 181 -27.36 -15.56 3.53
C LEU A 181 -28.49 -15.17 4.48
N VAL A 182 -29.64 -15.85 4.44
CA VAL A 182 -30.85 -15.42 5.17
C VAL A 182 -31.14 -16.28 6.40
N GLU A 183 -30.82 -17.57 6.36
CA GLU A 183 -31.04 -18.52 7.46
C GLU A 183 -30.31 -18.12 8.75
N PRO A 184 -29.08 -17.56 8.72
CA PRO A 184 -28.42 -17.05 9.93
C PRO A 184 -28.95 -15.70 10.44
N LEU A 185 -29.86 -15.03 9.73
CA LEU A 185 -30.32 -13.69 10.09
C LEU A 185 -31.47 -13.74 11.10
N THR A 186 -31.32 -12.98 12.19
CA THR A 186 -32.38 -12.71 13.17
C THR A 186 -33.37 -11.68 12.64
N ASP A 187 -34.53 -11.56 13.28
CA ASP A 187 -35.50 -10.52 12.94
C ASP A 187 -34.97 -9.10 13.18
N SER A 188 -34.05 -8.94 14.15
CA SER A 188 -33.31 -7.70 14.35
C SER A 188 -32.46 -7.34 13.13
N HIS A 189 -31.69 -8.31 12.60
CA HIS A 189 -30.90 -8.08 11.37
C HIS A 189 -31.81 -7.70 10.20
N ARG A 190 -32.93 -8.41 10.02
CA ARG A 190 -33.90 -8.12 8.94
C ARG A 190 -34.50 -6.73 9.05
N ALA A 191 -34.89 -6.31 10.26
CA ALA A 191 -35.42 -4.97 10.51
C ALA A 191 -34.40 -3.87 10.18
N LYS A 192 -33.12 -4.06 10.58
CA LYS A 192 -32.03 -3.13 10.25
C LYS A 192 -31.77 -3.08 8.74
N LEU A 193 -31.80 -4.22 8.04
CA LEU A 193 -31.68 -4.26 6.58
C LEU A 193 -32.83 -3.52 5.89
N ASP A 194 -34.07 -3.67 6.38
CA ASP A 194 -35.24 -2.94 5.85
C ASP A 194 -35.15 -1.43 6.15
N GLU A 195 -34.52 -1.03 7.27
CA GLU A 195 -34.26 0.37 7.58
C GLU A 195 -33.35 1.06 6.55
N LEU A 196 -32.39 0.33 5.98
CA LEU A 196 -31.52 0.85 4.91
C LEU A 196 -32.32 1.35 3.70
N LEU A 197 -33.52 0.80 3.46
CA LEU A 197 -34.38 1.17 2.34
C LEU A 197 -35.24 2.43 2.63
N LYS A 198 -35.29 2.90 3.88
CA LYS A 198 -36.07 4.06 4.29
C LYS A 198 -35.31 5.36 4.11
N LEU A 199 -36.04 6.47 4.08
CA LEU A 199 -35.45 7.82 4.05
C LEU A 199 -34.62 8.07 5.30
N LYS A 200 -33.42 8.62 5.13
CA LYS A 200 -32.57 9.06 6.23
C LYS A 200 -33.20 10.28 6.89
N ALA A 201 -33.25 10.30 8.22
CA ALA A 201 -33.84 11.41 8.96
C ALA A 201 -33.19 12.75 8.56
N GLY A 202 -34.03 13.75 8.25
CA GLY A 202 -33.58 15.07 7.81
C GLY A 202 -32.98 15.12 6.40
N SER A 203 -33.17 14.10 5.56
CA SER A 203 -32.65 14.05 4.19
C SER A 203 -33.69 13.57 3.17
N SER A 204 -33.47 13.90 1.90
CA SER A 204 -34.28 13.43 0.77
C SER A 204 -33.81 12.09 0.19
N ILE A 205 -32.69 11.55 0.68
CA ILE A 205 -32.12 10.27 0.23
C ILE A 205 -32.32 9.17 1.28
N THR A 206 -32.31 7.91 0.83
CA THR A 206 -32.37 6.76 1.73
C THR A 206 -31.04 6.52 2.45
N TRP A 207 -31.08 5.78 3.55
CA TRP A 207 -29.87 5.32 4.24
C TRP A 207 -28.91 4.59 3.28
N LEU A 208 -29.41 3.65 2.49
CA LEU A 208 -28.60 2.92 1.52
C LEU A 208 -27.99 3.83 0.44
N THR A 209 -28.73 4.84 -0.02
CA THR A 209 -28.21 5.80 -1.00
C THR A 209 -27.07 6.64 -0.42
N TRP A 210 -27.21 7.14 0.81
CA TRP A 210 -26.17 7.89 1.50
C TRP A 210 -24.93 7.03 1.76
N LEU A 211 -25.12 5.80 2.26
CA LEU A 211 -24.04 4.87 2.57
C LEU A 211 -23.18 4.48 1.36
N ARG A 212 -23.71 4.61 0.14
CA ARG A 212 -23.03 4.28 -1.11
C ARG A 212 -22.31 5.47 -1.79
N GLN A 213 -22.32 6.64 -1.18
CA GLN A 213 -21.64 7.82 -1.73
C GLN A 213 -20.12 7.64 -1.68
N ALA A 214 -19.42 8.00 -2.76
CA ALA A 214 -17.97 7.88 -2.85
C ALA A 214 -17.25 8.97 -2.00
N PRO A 215 -15.96 8.75 -1.66
CA PRO A 215 -15.16 9.76 -1.01
C PRO A 215 -15.03 11.03 -1.82
N LEU A 216 -15.15 12.17 -1.13
CA LEU A 216 -14.82 13.48 -1.67
C LEU A 216 -13.35 13.82 -1.33
N LYS A 217 -13.03 15.11 -1.11
CA LYS A 217 -11.65 15.60 -0.98
C LYS A 217 -10.91 14.99 0.23
N PRO A 218 -9.60 14.69 0.12
CA PRO A 218 -8.80 14.16 1.24
C PRO A 218 -8.61 15.21 2.34
N ASN A 219 -9.51 15.19 3.32
CA ASN A 219 -9.48 16.04 4.51
C ASN A 219 -10.16 15.34 5.70
N SER A 220 -9.97 15.91 6.90
CA SER A 220 -10.50 15.36 8.15
C SER A 220 -12.03 15.28 8.17
N ARG A 221 -12.72 16.24 7.55
CA ARG A 221 -14.19 16.27 7.49
C ARG A 221 -14.74 15.05 6.77
N HIS A 222 -14.24 14.75 5.57
CA HIS A 222 -14.69 13.58 4.82
C HIS A 222 -14.26 12.29 5.52
N MET A 223 -13.08 12.24 6.14
CA MET A 223 -12.68 11.08 6.94
C MET A 223 -13.68 10.75 8.05
N LEU A 224 -14.18 11.77 8.77
CA LEU A 224 -15.24 11.57 9.77
C LEU A 224 -16.56 11.06 9.15
N GLU A 225 -16.93 11.56 7.97
CA GLU A 225 -18.12 11.09 7.24
C GLU A 225 -17.99 9.62 6.81
N HIS A 226 -16.80 9.19 6.36
CA HIS A 226 -16.55 7.78 6.05
C HIS A 226 -16.56 6.89 7.30
N ILE A 227 -16.02 7.39 8.42
CA ILE A 227 -16.10 6.68 9.71
C ILE A 227 -17.58 6.54 10.14
N GLU A 228 -18.40 7.57 9.93
CA GLU A 228 -19.85 7.50 10.20
C GLU A 228 -20.54 6.46 9.31
N ARG A 229 -20.20 6.41 8.01
CA ARG A 229 -20.69 5.38 7.07
C ARG A 229 -20.30 3.98 7.53
N LEU A 230 -19.02 3.77 7.91
CA LEU A 230 -18.54 2.48 8.41
C LEU A 230 -19.27 2.06 9.68
N LYS A 231 -19.40 2.96 10.65
CA LYS A 231 -20.15 2.71 11.90
C LYS A 231 -21.59 2.34 11.61
N THR A 232 -22.24 3.03 10.67
CA THR A 232 -23.63 2.74 10.28
C THR A 232 -23.76 1.35 9.65
N PHE A 233 -22.81 0.94 8.80
CA PHE A 233 -22.79 -0.44 8.29
C PHE A 233 -22.55 -1.47 9.40
N GLN A 234 -21.63 -1.20 10.33
CA GLN A 234 -21.35 -2.07 11.46
C GLN A 234 -22.55 -2.21 12.41
N LEU A 235 -23.38 -1.16 12.56
CA LEU A 235 -24.60 -1.21 13.36
C LEU A 235 -25.64 -2.18 12.81
N VAL A 236 -25.58 -2.55 11.52
CA VAL A 236 -26.41 -3.63 10.96
C VAL A 236 -26.14 -4.96 11.69
N ASP A 237 -24.90 -5.14 12.17
CA ASP A 237 -24.48 -6.25 13.03
C ASP A 237 -24.72 -7.62 12.39
N LEU A 238 -24.29 -7.77 11.13
CA LEU A 238 -24.40 -9.04 10.43
C LEU A 238 -23.45 -10.09 11.05
N PRO A 239 -23.83 -11.37 11.10
CA PRO A 239 -22.98 -12.42 11.66
C PRO A 239 -21.59 -12.48 10.98
N GLU A 240 -20.50 -12.55 11.75
CA GLU A 240 -19.13 -12.55 11.20
C GLU A 240 -18.83 -13.72 10.25
N ALA A 241 -19.53 -14.84 10.42
CA ALA A 241 -19.40 -16.02 9.57
C ALA A 241 -20.29 -15.98 8.32
N LEU A 242 -21.09 -14.92 8.16
CA LEU A 242 -22.02 -14.79 7.04
C LEU A 242 -21.26 -14.74 5.71
N GLY A 243 -21.71 -15.55 4.75
CA GLY A 243 -21.09 -15.61 3.43
C GLY A 243 -19.77 -16.41 3.33
N ARG A 244 -19.17 -16.86 4.44
CA ARG A 244 -17.90 -17.65 4.39
C ARG A 244 -18.03 -18.97 3.61
N HIS A 245 -19.22 -19.58 3.62
CA HIS A 245 -19.52 -20.82 2.89
C HIS A 245 -20.02 -20.59 1.46
N ILE A 246 -20.06 -19.33 1.01
CA ILE A 246 -20.55 -18.95 -0.31
C ILE A 246 -19.34 -18.57 -1.15
N HIS A 247 -19.30 -19.08 -2.39
CA HIS A 247 -18.23 -18.74 -3.31
C HIS A 247 -18.18 -17.22 -3.55
N GLN A 248 -16.99 -16.62 -3.42
CA GLN A 248 -16.78 -15.17 -3.47
C GLN A 248 -17.39 -14.52 -4.72
N ASN A 249 -17.18 -15.09 -5.91
CA ASN A 249 -17.76 -14.58 -7.16
C ASN A 249 -19.28 -14.47 -7.14
N ARG A 250 -19.99 -15.38 -6.45
CA ARG A 250 -21.46 -15.32 -6.33
C ARG A 250 -21.88 -14.18 -5.42
N LEU A 251 -21.17 -14.02 -4.30
CA LEU A 251 -21.42 -12.95 -3.33
C LEU A 251 -21.18 -11.58 -3.97
N LEU A 252 -20.03 -11.39 -4.62
CA LEU A 252 -19.68 -10.16 -5.34
C LEU A 252 -20.67 -9.85 -6.45
N LYS A 253 -21.12 -10.86 -7.22
CA LYS A 253 -22.13 -10.63 -8.25
C LYS A 253 -23.45 -10.15 -7.64
N LEU A 254 -23.90 -10.82 -6.58
CA LEU A 254 -25.14 -10.45 -5.90
C LEU A 254 -25.08 -9.03 -5.31
N ALA A 255 -23.94 -8.69 -4.70
CA ALA A 255 -23.67 -7.36 -4.17
C ALA A 255 -23.63 -6.31 -5.29
N ARG A 256 -22.99 -6.61 -6.44
CA ARG A 256 -22.94 -5.71 -7.60
C ARG A 256 -24.31 -5.49 -8.22
N GLU A 257 -25.09 -6.54 -8.42
CA GLU A 257 -26.47 -6.45 -8.93
C GLU A 257 -27.32 -5.59 -7.99
N GLY A 258 -27.25 -5.83 -6.67
CA GLY A 258 -27.96 -5.02 -5.68
C GLY A 258 -27.47 -3.58 -5.62
N GLY A 259 -26.16 -3.37 -5.75
CA GLY A 259 -25.52 -2.07 -5.84
C GLY A 259 -25.90 -1.28 -7.10
N GLN A 260 -26.40 -1.90 -8.16
CA GLN A 260 -26.90 -1.16 -9.33
C GLN A 260 -28.37 -0.78 -9.23
N MET A 261 -29.09 -1.32 -8.23
CA MET A 261 -30.53 -1.11 -8.07
C MET A 261 -30.84 0.09 -7.16
N THR A 262 -32.02 0.65 -7.36
CA THR A 262 -32.56 1.65 -6.42
C THR A 262 -33.11 0.95 -5.16
N PRO A 263 -33.16 1.65 -4.00
CA PRO A 263 -33.81 1.11 -2.80
C PRO A 263 -35.26 0.66 -3.05
N LYS A 264 -35.99 1.39 -3.91
CA LYS A 264 -37.36 1.03 -4.31
C LYS A 264 -37.42 -0.29 -5.07
N ASP A 265 -36.46 -0.58 -5.93
CA ASP A 265 -36.42 -1.84 -6.69
C ASP A 265 -36.06 -3.02 -5.79
N LEU A 266 -35.10 -2.83 -4.88
CA LEU A 266 -34.75 -3.82 -3.85
C LEU A 266 -35.94 -4.14 -2.95
N GLY A 267 -36.74 -3.13 -2.59
CA GLY A 267 -37.94 -3.30 -1.78
C GLY A 267 -39.03 -4.17 -2.42
N LYS A 268 -39.08 -4.26 -3.76
CA LYS A 268 -40.06 -5.07 -4.51
C LYS A 268 -39.73 -6.57 -4.53
N PHE A 269 -38.53 -6.97 -4.11
CA PHE A 269 -38.15 -8.37 -4.10
C PHE A 269 -38.87 -9.17 -3.01
N GLU A 270 -39.13 -10.44 -3.32
CA GLU A 270 -39.52 -11.45 -2.33
C GLU A 270 -38.51 -11.49 -1.16
N PRO A 271 -38.97 -11.69 0.10
CA PRO A 271 -38.15 -11.50 1.30
C PRO A 271 -36.78 -12.20 1.26
N GLN A 272 -36.73 -13.47 0.83
CA GLN A 272 -35.47 -14.20 0.74
C GLN A 272 -34.45 -13.53 -0.18
N ARG A 273 -34.89 -13.11 -1.38
CA ARG A 273 -34.00 -12.43 -2.33
C ARG A 273 -33.63 -11.05 -1.82
N ARG A 274 -34.59 -10.30 -1.26
CA ARG A 274 -34.36 -8.96 -0.72
C ARG A 274 -33.26 -8.97 0.35
N TYR A 275 -33.42 -9.81 1.38
CA TYR A 275 -32.48 -9.86 2.49
C TYR A 275 -31.12 -10.41 2.06
N ALA A 276 -31.08 -11.43 1.19
CA ALA A 276 -29.81 -11.94 0.65
C ALA A 276 -29.05 -10.86 -0.14
N THR A 277 -29.75 -10.11 -1.01
CA THR A 277 -29.13 -9.03 -1.78
C THR A 277 -28.67 -7.89 -0.88
N LEU A 278 -29.47 -7.46 0.10
CA LEU A 278 -29.08 -6.41 1.03
C LEU A 278 -27.89 -6.83 1.91
N ALA A 279 -27.89 -8.06 2.43
CA ALA A 279 -26.76 -8.58 3.19
C ALA A 279 -25.48 -8.62 2.36
N ALA A 280 -25.55 -9.09 1.11
CA ALA A 280 -24.40 -9.08 0.19
C ALA A 280 -23.90 -7.64 -0.08
N VAL A 281 -24.81 -6.69 -0.30
CA VAL A 281 -24.46 -5.26 -0.49
C VAL A 281 -23.80 -4.68 0.75
N VAL A 282 -24.30 -4.98 1.96
CA VAL A 282 -23.71 -4.49 3.21
C VAL A 282 -22.32 -5.07 3.43
N LEU A 283 -22.14 -6.38 3.24
CA LEU A 283 -20.82 -7.03 3.38
C LEU A 283 -19.79 -6.39 2.43
N GLU A 284 -20.14 -6.23 1.16
CA GLU A 284 -19.22 -5.67 0.16
C GLU A 284 -18.98 -4.16 0.36
N SER A 285 -20.03 -3.41 0.71
CA SER A 285 -19.90 -1.97 0.96
C SER A 285 -19.08 -1.70 2.22
N THR A 286 -19.15 -2.57 3.23
CA THR A 286 -18.33 -2.47 4.44
C THR A 286 -16.85 -2.64 4.08
N ALA A 287 -16.50 -3.65 3.29
CA ALA A 287 -15.12 -3.83 2.79
C ALA A 287 -14.67 -2.62 1.95
N THR A 288 -15.52 -2.16 1.03
CA THR A 288 -15.23 -1.00 0.17
C THR A 288 -14.97 0.27 0.99
N VAL A 289 -15.78 0.53 2.03
CA VAL A 289 -15.60 1.72 2.89
C VAL A 289 -14.32 1.63 3.72
N ILE A 290 -13.91 0.42 4.14
CA ILE A 290 -12.63 0.22 4.82
C ILE A 290 -11.47 0.56 3.88
N ASP A 291 -11.50 0.07 2.64
CA ASP A 291 -10.47 0.37 1.63
C ASP A 291 -10.44 1.88 1.30
N GLU A 292 -11.61 2.52 1.14
CA GLU A 292 -11.75 3.96 0.96
C GLU A 292 -11.15 4.76 2.14
N LEU A 293 -11.34 4.29 3.38
CA LEU A 293 -10.79 4.93 4.57
C LEU A 293 -9.26 4.83 4.61
N VAL A 294 -8.69 3.69 4.24
CA VAL A 294 -7.24 3.50 4.15
C VAL A 294 -6.65 4.40 3.06
N ASP A 295 -7.23 4.42 1.85
CA ASP A 295 -6.78 5.30 0.77
C ASP A 295 -6.90 6.79 1.15
N LEU A 296 -7.98 7.18 1.82
CA LEU A 296 -8.15 8.56 2.30
C LEU A 296 -7.10 8.93 3.36
N HIS A 297 -6.79 8.01 4.28
CA HIS A 297 -5.74 8.17 5.27
C HIS A 297 -4.38 8.38 4.62
N ASP A 298 -4.01 7.52 3.67
CA ASP A 298 -2.75 7.60 2.94
C ASP A 298 -2.62 8.94 2.20
N ARG A 299 -3.68 9.37 1.51
CA ARG A 299 -3.69 10.67 0.81
C ARG A 299 -3.54 11.86 1.76
N ILE A 300 -4.16 11.81 2.94
CA ILE A 300 -4.01 12.85 3.96
C ILE A 300 -2.55 12.89 4.46
N LEU A 301 -1.97 11.74 4.78
CA LEU A 301 -0.57 11.64 5.21
C LEU A 301 0.39 12.18 4.13
N VAL A 302 0.24 11.73 2.88
CA VAL A 302 1.08 12.19 1.76
C VAL A 302 1.00 13.71 1.60
N LYS A 303 -0.19 14.30 1.71
CA LYS A 303 -0.38 15.75 1.63
C LYS A 303 0.29 16.49 2.80
N LEU A 304 0.18 15.96 4.02
CA LEU A 304 0.84 16.52 5.20
C LEU A 304 2.37 16.46 5.08
N PHE A 305 2.93 15.31 4.73
CA PHE A 305 4.38 15.15 4.53
C PHE A 305 4.91 16.01 3.38
N SER A 306 4.18 16.12 2.27
CA SER A 306 4.55 17.00 1.16
C SER A 306 4.53 18.47 1.59
N GLY A 307 3.51 18.88 2.34
CA GLY A 307 3.43 20.23 2.92
C GLY A 307 4.58 20.53 3.87
N ALA A 308 4.94 19.58 4.74
CA ALA A 308 6.08 19.69 5.65
C ALA A 308 7.41 19.77 4.88
N LYS A 309 7.61 18.91 3.88
CA LYS A 309 8.80 18.91 3.01
C LYS A 309 8.95 20.23 2.25
N HIS A 310 7.87 20.75 1.68
CA HIS A 310 7.89 22.05 0.99
C HIS A 310 8.20 23.21 1.95
N LYS A 311 7.61 23.23 3.16
CA LYS A 311 7.94 24.22 4.18
C LYS A 311 9.42 24.14 4.59
N HIS A 312 9.91 22.93 4.84
CA HIS A 312 11.32 22.71 5.18
C HIS A 312 12.25 23.14 4.05
N GLN A 313 11.93 22.81 2.79
CA GLN A 313 12.72 23.22 1.63
C GLN A 313 12.68 24.75 1.41
N GLN A 314 11.53 25.40 1.60
CA GLN A 314 11.44 26.87 1.56
C GLN A 314 12.25 27.52 2.68
N GLN A 315 12.22 26.96 3.89
CA GLN A 315 13.01 27.45 5.01
C GLN A 315 14.51 27.24 4.77
N PHE A 316 14.90 26.08 4.22
CA PHE A 316 16.27 25.79 3.80
C PHE A 316 16.76 26.74 2.70
N GLN A 317 15.93 27.04 1.68
CA GLN A 317 16.27 28.02 0.64
C GLN A 317 16.42 29.44 1.22
N LYS A 318 15.55 29.84 2.17
CA LYS A 318 15.67 31.13 2.86
C LYS A 318 16.96 31.23 3.70
N GLN A 319 17.36 30.14 4.35
CA GLN A 319 18.61 30.06 5.13
C GLN A 319 19.86 29.87 4.24
N GLY A 320 19.71 29.33 3.03
CA GLY A 320 20.81 29.07 2.10
C GLY A 320 21.57 30.32 1.69
N LYS A 321 20.91 31.50 1.63
CA LYS A 321 21.58 32.78 1.36
C LYS A 321 22.63 33.11 2.43
N ALA A 322 22.27 32.98 3.71
CA ALA A 322 23.18 33.21 4.83
C ALA A 322 24.34 32.20 4.89
N ILE A 323 24.11 30.94 4.50
CA ILE A 323 25.17 29.93 4.41
C ILE A 323 26.14 30.26 3.27
N ASN A 324 25.62 30.64 2.10
CA ASN A 324 26.44 30.97 0.93
C ASN A 324 27.27 32.26 1.16
N ASP A 325 26.71 33.23 1.88
CA ASP A 325 27.41 34.44 2.28
C ASP A 325 28.58 34.14 3.24
N LYS A 326 28.43 33.16 4.15
CA LYS A 326 29.52 32.68 5.02
C LYS A 326 30.63 31.95 4.26
N VAL A 327 30.27 31.08 3.30
CA VAL A 327 31.26 30.36 2.48
C VAL A 327 32.07 31.35 1.62
N ARG A 328 31.43 32.37 1.05
CA ARG A 328 32.12 33.44 0.32
C ARG A 328 33.05 34.25 1.21
N LEU A 329 32.66 34.53 2.45
CA LEU A 329 33.52 35.19 3.43
C LEU A 329 34.78 34.37 3.74
N TYR A 330 34.65 33.06 3.99
CA TYR A 330 35.81 32.20 4.21
C TYR A 330 36.74 32.14 3.00
N SER A 331 36.19 32.11 1.78
CA SER A 331 36.99 32.17 0.55
C SER A 331 37.78 33.48 0.44
N LYS A 332 37.15 34.63 0.76
CA LYS A 332 37.81 35.94 0.74
C LYS A 332 38.90 36.06 1.80
N ILE A 333 38.66 35.55 3.01
CA ILE A 333 39.66 35.50 4.08
C ILE A 333 40.85 34.63 3.65
N GLY A 334 40.60 33.46 3.06
CA GLY A 334 41.66 32.59 2.54
C GLY A 334 42.49 33.24 1.45
N GLN A 335 41.86 34.03 0.57
CA GLN A 335 42.53 34.75 -0.50
C GLN A 335 43.41 35.90 0.03
N ALA A 336 42.89 36.70 0.96
CA ALA A 336 43.66 37.75 1.63
C ALA A 336 44.85 37.20 2.43
N LEU A 337 44.70 36.03 3.05
CA LEU A 337 45.80 35.34 3.74
C LEU A 337 46.88 34.86 2.79
N LEU A 338 46.51 34.36 1.60
CA LEU A 338 47.47 33.97 0.57
C LEU A 338 48.23 35.17 0.02
N GLU A 339 47.53 36.27 -0.29
CA GLU A 339 48.13 37.51 -0.76
C GLU A 339 49.06 38.14 0.29
N ALA A 340 48.68 38.10 1.57
CA ALA A 340 49.53 38.58 2.66
C ALA A 340 50.82 37.76 2.77
N LYS A 341 50.72 36.43 2.62
CA LYS A 341 51.87 35.53 2.61
C LYS A 341 52.81 35.79 1.43
N GLU A 342 52.27 36.04 0.24
CA GLU A 342 53.08 36.31 -0.97
C GLU A 342 53.76 37.68 -0.93
N SER A 343 53.10 38.69 -0.37
CA SER A 343 53.61 40.06 -0.25
C SER A 343 54.46 40.32 1.00
N GLY A 344 54.53 39.36 1.93
CA GLY A 344 55.24 39.49 3.21
C GLY A 344 54.59 40.50 4.17
N SER A 345 53.31 40.83 3.97
CA SER A 345 52.54 41.75 4.81
C SER A 345 51.89 41.02 6.00
N ASP A 346 51.44 41.78 7.01
CA ASP A 346 50.86 41.20 8.23
C ASP A 346 49.55 40.45 7.93
N PRO A 347 49.50 39.13 8.15
CA PRO A 347 48.30 38.33 7.92
C PRO A 347 47.10 38.77 8.76
N TYR A 348 47.35 39.30 9.97
CA TYR A 348 46.27 39.75 10.85
C TYR A 348 45.61 41.02 10.31
N ALA A 349 46.40 42.01 9.87
CA ALA A 349 45.88 43.21 9.22
C ALA A 349 45.11 42.91 7.92
N ALA A 350 45.54 41.91 7.14
CA ALA A 350 44.86 41.49 5.92
C ALA A 350 43.50 40.82 6.19
N ILE A 351 43.41 39.99 7.24
CA ILE A 351 42.14 39.42 7.72
C ILE A 351 41.23 40.55 8.23
N GLU A 352 41.76 41.47 9.03
CA GLU A 352 41.00 42.56 9.65
C GLU A 352 40.37 43.48 8.59
N ALA A 353 41.09 43.81 7.51
CA ALA A 353 40.55 44.58 6.38
C ALA A 353 39.37 43.89 5.66
N VAL A 354 39.41 42.55 5.52
CA VAL A 354 38.32 41.76 4.93
C VAL A 354 37.14 41.64 5.89
N ILE A 355 37.40 41.47 7.19
CA ILE A 355 36.38 41.44 8.24
C ILE A 355 35.69 42.79 8.35
N ASP A 356 36.41 43.92 8.30
CA ASP A 356 35.84 45.26 8.39
C ASP A 356 34.92 45.58 7.20
N GLN A 357 35.31 45.20 5.98
CA GLN A 357 34.46 45.32 4.78
C GLN A 357 33.18 44.47 4.86
N THR A 358 33.19 43.38 5.64
CA THR A 358 32.07 42.43 5.72
C THR A 358 31.27 42.54 7.04
N SER A 359 31.80 43.24 8.04
CA SER A 359 31.18 43.50 9.35
C SER A 359 29.86 44.26 9.24
N GLN A 360 29.62 44.95 8.12
CA GLN A 360 28.36 45.64 7.80
C GLN A 360 27.21 44.68 7.41
N LEU A 361 27.50 43.40 7.12
CA LEU A 361 26.53 42.39 6.68
C LEU A 361 26.27 41.28 7.72
N LEU A 362 27.03 41.24 8.81
CA LEU A 362 26.83 40.28 9.89
C LEU A 362 25.89 40.86 10.94
N PRO A 363 24.90 40.09 11.43
CA PRO A 363 24.10 40.53 12.56
C PRO A 363 25.02 40.71 13.77
N ARG A 364 24.90 41.85 14.46
CA ARG A 364 25.55 42.08 15.75
C ARG A 364 24.88 41.17 16.78
N ILE A 365 25.49 40.03 17.06
CA ILE A 365 25.06 39.11 18.13
C ILE A 365 25.75 39.55 19.41
N LYS A 366 25.01 39.65 20.52
CA LYS A 366 25.63 39.90 21.82
C LYS A 366 26.39 38.66 22.24
N ILE A 367 27.63 38.83 22.72
CA ILE A 367 28.45 37.68 23.19
C ILE A 367 27.68 36.85 24.23
N THR A 368 26.86 37.49 25.07
CA THR A 368 26.01 36.79 26.03
C THR A 368 24.93 35.91 25.40
N GLU A 369 24.36 36.30 24.24
CA GLU A 369 23.40 35.47 23.50
C GLU A 369 24.11 34.25 22.88
N LEU A 370 25.32 34.43 22.35
CA LEU A 370 26.13 33.31 21.86
C LEU A 370 26.49 32.34 23.00
N LEU A 371 26.83 32.86 24.18
CA LEU A 371 27.11 32.04 25.36
C LEU A 371 25.87 31.29 25.86
N MET A 372 24.68 31.87 25.72
CA MET A 372 23.42 31.18 26.02
C MET A 372 23.19 30.01 25.06
N ASP A 373 23.41 30.18 23.76
CA ASP A 373 23.28 29.08 22.80
C ASP A 373 24.24 27.92 23.13
N VAL A 374 25.49 28.24 23.50
CA VAL A 374 26.48 27.23 23.92
C VAL A 374 26.07 26.54 25.21
N ASP A 375 25.49 27.29 26.16
CA ASP A 375 24.95 26.72 27.38
C ASP A 375 23.76 25.81 27.10
N ASP A 376 22.87 26.15 26.17
CA ASP A 376 21.74 25.29 25.79
C ASP A 376 22.21 23.97 25.14
N TRP A 377 23.36 23.97 24.46
CA TRP A 377 23.93 22.75 23.87
C TRP A 377 24.64 21.86 24.90
N THR A 378 25.34 22.46 25.85
CA THR A 378 26.28 21.74 26.73
C THR A 378 25.79 21.61 28.17
N GLY A 379 24.94 22.54 28.60
CA GLY A 379 24.46 22.69 29.96
C GLY A 379 25.58 22.99 30.95
N PHE A 380 26.64 23.69 30.55
CA PHE A 380 27.81 23.93 31.40
C PHE A 380 27.49 24.84 32.60
N SER A 381 26.48 25.72 32.49
CA SER A 381 26.12 26.66 33.54
C SER A 381 25.64 26.00 34.83
N ARG A 382 25.13 24.76 34.76
CA ARG A 382 24.69 23.95 35.92
C ARG A 382 25.79 23.74 36.97
N HIS A 383 27.06 23.87 36.57
CA HIS A 383 28.20 23.70 37.47
C HIS A 383 28.46 24.92 38.36
N PHE A 384 27.89 26.08 38.03
CA PHE A 384 28.00 27.32 38.83
C PHE A 384 26.91 27.35 39.90
N THR A 385 27.02 26.45 40.87
CA THR A 385 26.06 26.30 41.98
C THR A 385 26.35 27.26 43.12
N HIS A 386 25.31 27.67 43.83
CA HIS A 386 25.39 28.54 44.98
C HIS A 386 26.10 27.84 46.15
N LEU A 387 27.04 28.55 46.79
CA LEU A 387 27.97 28.01 47.79
C LEU A 387 27.30 27.33 48.99
N LYS A 388 26.11 27.78 49.40
CA LYS A 388 25.47 27.35 50.66
C LYS A 388 24.50 26.17 50.49
N ASP A 389 23.74 26.15 49.41
CA ASP A 389 22.60 25.25 49.19
C ASP A 389 22.72 24.44 47.88
N GLY A 390 23.77 24.67 47.08
CA GLY A 390 24.02 23.96 45.84
C GLY A 390 23.03 24.30 44.72
N ALA A 391 22.18 25.32 44.88
CA ALA A 391 21.20 25.70 43.87
C ALA A 391 21.87 26.31 42.63
N GLU A 392 21.32 26.08 41.44
CA GLU A 392 21.79 26.74 40.22
C GLU A 392 21.49 28.25 40.22
N ALA A 393 22.31 29.00 39.50
CA ALA A 393 22.08 30.43 39.30
C ALA A 393 20.76 30.65 38.54
N LYS A 394 19.79 31.31 39.20
CA LYS A 394 18.47 31.60 38.62
C LYS A 394 18.54 32.52 37.40
N ASP A 395 19.50 33.44 37.38
CA ASP A 395 19.71 34.39 36.28
C ASP A 395 20.97 33.99 35.49
N ARG A 396 20.76 33.25 34.40
CA ARG A 396 21.84 32.80 33.52
C ARG A 396 22.52 33.97 32.81
N THR A 397 21.77 35.05 32.51
CA THR A 397 22.36 36.22 31.83
C THR A 397 23.36 36.90 32.76
N LEU A 398 22.99 37.09 34.02
CA LEU A 398 23.88 37.65 35.04
C LEU A 398 25.11 36.78 35.28
N LEU A 399 24.95 35.45 35.29
CA LEU A 399 26.05 34.49 35.40
C LEU A 399 27.02 34.60 34.23
N LEU A 400 26.51 34.55 33.00
CA LEU A 400 27.33 34.62 31.80
C LEU A 400 28.04 35.97 31.67
N SER A 401 27.40 37.07 32.08
CA SER A 401 28.05 38.39 32.15
C SER A 401 29.20 38.45 33.16
N ALA A 402 29.05 37.81 34.33
CA ALA A 402 30.13 37.74 35.32
C ALA A 402 31.31 36.89 34.80
N ILE A 403 31.01 35.70 34.24
CA ILE A 403 32.01 34.83 33.62
C ILE A 403 32.75 35.56 32.49
N LEU A 404 32.01 36.28 31.64
CA LEU A 404 32.59 37.04 30.54
C LEU A 404 33.53 38.13 31.06
N GLY A 405 33.16 38.81 32.16
CA GLY A 405 33.97 39.85 32.78
C GLY A 405 35.32 39.35 33.27
N ASP A 406 35.34 38.14 33.82
CA ASP A 406 36.57 37.46 34.24
C ASP A 406 37.38 36.98 33.04
N ALA A 407 36.72 36.33 32.06
CA ALA A 407 37.38 35.73 30.90
C ALA A 407 38.10 36.74 29.99
N ILE A 408 37.53 37.93 29.81
CA ILE A 408 38.14 38.99 28.97
C ILE A 408 38.99 39.98 29.79
N ASN A 409 39.18 39.72 31.09
CA ASN A 409 39.93 40.58 32.01
C ASN A 409 39.42 42.04 32.04
N LEU A 410 38.13 42.25 31.79
CA LEU A 410 37.48 43.56 31.84
C LEU A 410 37.13 43.95 33.29
N GLY A 411 36.85 42.95 34.12
CA GLY A 411 36.43 43.12 35.51
C GLY A 411 34.97 43.56 35.65
N LEU A 412 34.38 43.27 36.82
CA LEU A 412 32.94 43.45 37.05
C LEU A 412 32.47 44.91 36.98
N THR A 413 33.31 45.87 37.35
CA THR A 413 32.97 47.31 37.34
C THR A 413 32.72 47.80 35.91
N LYS A 414 33.68 47.58 35.01
CA LYS A 414 33.54 47.94 33.60
C LYS A 414 32.49 47.11 32.89
N MET A 415 32.28 45.85 33.31
CA MET A 415 31.20 45.02 32.79
C MET A 415 29.82 45.59 33.15
N ALA A 416 29.64 46.12 34.36
CA ALA A 416 28.41 46.79 34.79
C ALA A 416 28.16 48.10 34.01
N GLU A 417 29.20 48.90 33.78
CA GLU A 417 29.10 50.14 32.99
C GLU A 417 28.74 49.88 31.52
N SER A 418 29.23 48.77 30.97
CA SER A 418 29.07 48.42 29.55
C SER A 418 27.78 47.64 29.25
N SER A 419 27.02 47.22 30.27
CA SER A 419 25.88 46.32 30.10
C SER A 419 24.59 46.91 30.68
N PRO A 420 23.64 47.36 29.84
CA PRO A 420 22.39 47.94 30.29
C PRO A 420 21.59 47.01 31.22
N GLY A 421 21.21 47.49 32.42
CA GLY A 421 20.39 46.74 33.39
C GLY A 421 21.18 45.91 34.42
N LEU A 422 22.50 45.82 34.27
CA LEU A 422 23.40 45.15 35.20
C LEU A 422 24.03 46.16 36.16
N THR A 423 24.21 45.77 37.43
CA THR A 423 24.92 46.60 38.41
C THR A 423 26.09 45.82 38.98
N TYR A 424 27.15 46.53 39.37
CA TYR A 424 28.32 45.92 40.01
C TYR A 424 27.91 45.07 41.22
N ALA A 425 26.97 45.56 42.05
CA ALA A 425 26.48 44.82 43.21
C ALA A 425 25.86 43.46 42.85
N LYS A 426 25.07 43.38 41.76
CA LYS A 426 24.48 42.12 41.29
C LYS A 426 25.55 41.16 40.77
N LEU A 427 26.49 41.66 39.97
CA LEU A 427 27.58 40.86 39.41
C LEU A 427 28.52 40.33 40.49
N SER A 428 28.93 41.20 41.42
CA SER A 428 29.82 40.85 42.53
C SER A 428 29.17 39.84 43.47
N TRP A 429 27.88 40.01 43.78
CA TRP A 429 27.14 39.04 44.57
C TRP A 429 27.08 37.68 43.86
N LEU A 430 26.70 37.65 42.58
CA LEU A 430 26.63 36.39 41.84
C LEU A 430 28.00 35.69 41.77
N GLN A 431 29.06 36.43 41.46
CA GLN A 431 30.43 35.90 41.40
C GLN A 431 30.83 35.29 42.74
N ALA A 432 30.65 36.03 43.84
CA ALA A 432 31.04 35.58 45.18
C ALA A 432 30.36 34.26 45.60
N TRP A 433 29.10 34.04 45.18
CA TRP A 433 28.31 32.88 45.60
C TRP A 433 28.34 31.71 44.62
N HIS A 434 28.58 31.93 43.32
CA HIS A 434 28.44 30.89 42.28
C HIS A 434 29.73 30.60 41.49
N ILE A 435 30.73 31.48 41.51
CA ILE A 435 31.94 31.36 40.69
C ILE A 435 33.16 31.05 41.58
N ARG A 436 33.81 29.92 41.32
CA ARG A 436 35.02 29.41 41.98
C ARG A 436 35.89 28.63 40.98
N ASP A 437 37.13 28.33 41.35
CA ASP A 437 38.04 27.54 40.50
C ASP A 437 37.47 26.15 40.19
N GLU A 438 36.79 25.52 41.15
CA GLU A 438 36.19 24.19 40.97
C GLU A 438 35.00 24.24 40.00
N THR A 439 34.18 25.30 40.07
CA THR A 439 33.03 25.45 39.16
C THR A 439 33.49 25.72 37.73
N TYR A 440 34.57 26.49 37.55
CA TYR A 440 35.20 26.68 36.25
C TYR A 440 35.78 25.39 35.69
N SER A 441 36.49 24.63 36.51
CA SER A 441 37.09 23.37 36.10
C SER A 441 36.03 22.36 35.66
N ALA A 442 34.92 22.25 36.40
CA ALA A 442 33.80 21.38 36.05
C ALA A 442 33.07 21.83 34.77
N ALA A 443 32.80 23.14 34.63
CA ALA A 443 32.19 23.69 33.42
C ALA A 443 33.08 23.47 32.18
N LEU A 444 34.40 23.68 32.31
CA LEU A 444 35.35 23.44 31.24
C LEU A 444 35.37 21.97 30.82
N ALA A 445 35.35 21.04 31.78
CA ALA A 445 35.29 19.61 31.48
C ALA A 445 34.04 19.26 30.66
N GLU A 446 32.89 19.86 30.95
CA GLU A 446 31.66 19.65 30.19
C GLU A 446 31.79 20.13 28.73
N LEU A 447 32.36 21.33 28.53
CA LEU A 447 32.61 21.89 27.21
C LEU A 447 33.58 21.03 26.39
N VAL A 448 34.68 20.59 27.00
CA VAL A 448 35.68 19.71 26.36
C VAL A 448 35.06 18.36 25.99
N ASN A 449 34.27 17.77 26.88
CA ASN A 449 33.59 16.51 26.62
C ASN A 449 32.55 16.63 25.49
N HIS A 450 31.81 17.75 25.43
CA HIS A 450 30.89 18.00 24.34
C HIS A 450 31.61 18.15 23.00
N GLN A 451 32.74 18.87 22.97
CA GLN A 451 33.58 19.00 21.77
C GLN A 451 34.13 17.65 21.31
N TYR A 452 34.56 16.80 22.24
CA TYR A 452 35.10 15.46 21.95
C TYR A 452 34.06 14.53 21.29
N ARG A 453 32.77 14.69 21.62
CA ARG A 453 31.68 13.90 21.02
C ARG A 453 31.31 14.31 19.60
N HIS A 454 31.80 15.46 19.11
CA HIS A 454 31.50 15.92 17.77
C HIS A 454 32.20 15.04 16.72
N THR A 455 31.48 14.59 15.69
CA THR A 455 32.00 13.67 14.65
C THR A 455 33.23 14.20 13.93
N PHE A 456 33.35 15.53 13.84
CA PHE A 456 34.55 16.18 13.35
C PHE A 456 35.75 15.89 14.25
N ALA A 457 35.66 16.08 15.57
CA ALA A 457 36.79 15.91 16.51
C ALA A 457 37.48 14.53 16.43
N ALA A 458 36.76 13.49 16.02
CA ALA A 458 37.30 12.14 15.81
C ALA A 458 38.46 12.06 14.78
N HIS A 459 38.60 13.03 13.87
CA HIS A 459 39.70 13.02 12.90
C HIS A 459 41.01 13.59 13.48
N TRP A 460 40.98 14.15 14.70
CA TRP A 460 42.12 14.79 15.38
C TRP A 460 42.73 13.91 16.49
N GLY A 461 42.26 12.67 16.67
CA GLY A 461 42.82 11.68 17.60
C GLY A 461 41.88 11.30 18.76
N ASP A 462 42.35 10.42 19.65
CA ASP A 462 41.61 9.89 20.81
C ASP A 462 41.70 10.78 22.07
N GLY A 463 42.16 12.02 21.89
CA GLY A 463 42.30 12.99 22.97
C GLY A 463 43.48 12.74 23.93
N THR A 464 44.34 11.75 23.66
CA THR A 464 45.52 11.45 24.49
C THR A 464 46.74 12.29 24.13
N THR A 465 46.71 12.98 22.98
CA THR A 465 47.76 13.88 22.49
C THR A 465 47.24 15.30 22.34
N SER A 466 47.97 16.27 22.89
CA SER A 466 47.72 17.70 22.71
C SER A 466 48.90 18.33 21.96
N SER A 467 48.62 19.09 20.91
CA SER A 467 49.61 19.96 20.26
C SER A 467 49.49 21.35 20.85
N SER A 468 50.25 21.64 21.91
CA SER A 468 50.34 22.99 22.45
C SER A 468 51.34 23.81 21.64
N ASP A 469 50.88 24.72 20.78
CA ASP A 469 51.74 25.73 20.16
C ASP A 469 51.99 26.86 21.16
N GLY A 470 52.84 26.58 22.14
CA GLY A 470 53.33 27.56 23.09
C GLY A 470 54.61 28.20 22.55
N GLN A 471 54.49 29.36 21.89
CA GLN A 471 55.65 30.22 21.65
C GLN A 471 56.30 30.56 23.00
N ARG A 472 57.45 29.94 23.28
CA ARG A 472 58.31 30.32 24.41
C ARG A 472 58.99 31.65 24.10
N PHE A 473 58.54 32.74 24.71
CA PHE A 473 59.36 33.95 24.81
C PHE A 473 60.47 33.72 25.84
N ARG A 474 61.74 33.78 25.42
CA ARG A 474 62.87 33.93 26.34
C ARG A 474 62.85 35.36 26.89
N ALA A 475 62.51 35.54 28.16
CA ALA A 475 62.86 36.77 28.87
C ALA A 475 64.39 36.81 29.02
N VAL A 476 65.04 37.66 28.23
CA VAL A 476 66.47 37.97 28.38
C VAL A 476 66.63 38.85 29.61
N GLY A 477 67.45 38.41 30.56
CA GLY A 477 67.86 39.21 31.70
C GLY A 477 69.05 38.56 32.40
N ALA A 478 70.26 38.97 32.00
CA ALA A 478 71.50 38.60 32.66
C ALA A 478 71.48 39.04 34.15
N LYS A 479 71.99 38.16 35.03
CA LYS A 479 72.26 38.47 36.45
C LYS A 479 73.22 39.66 36.58
N ALA A 480 72.99 40.57 37.54
CA ALA A 480 73.82 40.79 38.75
C ALA A 480 73.24 41.98 39.61
N PRO A 481 73.77 42.34 40.80
CA PRO A 481 72.96 42.42 42.03
C PRO A 481 72.87 43.83 42.66
N GLY A 482 71.84 44.11 43.46
CA GLY A 482 71.89 45.22 44.42
C GLY A 482 70.56 45.92 44.73
N THR A 483 70.16 45.83 46.00
CA THR A 483 69.49 46.86 46.82
C THR A 483 68.12 47.46 46.40
N SER A 484 67.10 46.93 47.09
CA SER A 484 65.91 47.56 47.70
C SER A 484 65.26 48.81 47.08
N THR A 485 63.97 48.68 46.75
CA THR A 485 62.89 49.42 47.44
C THR A 485 61.52 48.73 47.23
N ARG A 486 60.69 48.73 48.28
CA ARG A 486 59.38 48.06 48.36
C ARG A 486 58.32 48.80 47.54
N SER A 487 57.61 48.09 46.65
CA SER A 487 56.16 47.79 46.75
C SER A 487 55.74 47.07 45.46
N THR A 488 55.06 45.92 45.55
CA THR A 488 54.14 45.45 44.49
C THR A 488 53.35 44.22 44.92
N ALA A 489 52.12 44.19 44.43
CA ALA A 489 51.10 43.18 44.62
C ALA A 489 51.60 41.75 44.44
N ALA A 490 51.27 40.89 45.39
CA ALA A 490 51.52 39.46 45.29
C ALA A 490 50.53 38.85 44.29
N SER A 491 51.05 38.62 43.09
CA SER A 491 50.62 37.59 42.16
C SER A 491 50.54 36.23 42.88
N ARG A 492 49.36 35.61 42.84
CA ARG A 492 49.21 34.15 42.81
C ARG A 492 48.45 33.92 41.51
N GLY A 493 49.06 33.39 40.46
CA GLY A 493 49.90 32.21 40.43
C GLY A 493 49.10 31.21 39.62
N GLY A 494 49.15 31.35 38.29
CA GLY A 494 48.51 30.43 37.36
C GLY A 494 48.99 29.03 37.64
N CYS A 495 48.08 28.20 38.15
CA CYS A 495 48.34 26.80 38.40
C CYS A 495 48.49 26.12 37.04
N SER A 496 49.73 25.83 36.68
CA SER A 496 50.06 24.85 35.67
C SER A 496 49.82 23.49 36.28
N THR A 497 48.61 22.95 36.14
CA THR A 497 48.33 21.55 36.47
C THR A 497 48.79 20.66 35.31
N PRO A 498 49.68 19.68 35.55
CA PRO A 498 49.92 18.61 34.60
C PRO A 498 48.69 17.71 34.57
N ILE A 499 48.14 17.44 33.38
CA ILE A 499 47.17 16.35 33.21
C ILE A 499 47.94 15.05 33.43
N SER A 500 47.90 14.55 34.66
CA SER A 500 48.36 13.23 35.03
C SER A 500 47.15 12.30 35.02
N ALA A 501 47.15 11.33 34.11
CA ALA A 501 46.19 10.25 34.10
C ALA A 501 46.35 9.43 35.39
N THR A 502 45.34 9.41 36.25
CA THR A 502 45.30 8.50 37.40
C THR A 502 44.01 7.67 37.39
N SER A 503 44.21 6.38 37.13
CA SER A 503 43.44 5.17 37.47
C SER A 503 41.91 5.22 37.55
N THR A 504 41.28 4.55 36.59
CA THR A 504 40.00 3.86 36.72
C THR A 504 40.08 2.71 37.74
N HIS A 505 39.35 2.79 38.85
CA HIS A 505 39.00 1.61 39.64
C HIS A 505 37.72 0.98 39.08
N ARG A 506 37.84 -0.21 38.48
CA ARG A 506 36.73 -1.12 38.19
C ARG A 506 36.21 -1.70 39.50
N SER A 507 34.89 -1.72 39.68
CA SER A 507 34.20 -2.71 40.52
C SER A 507 32.96 -3.20 39.78
N ALA A 508 32.95 -4.50 39.49
CA ALA A 508 31.78 -5.25 39.03
C ALA A 508 31.21 -6.03 40.23
N PRO A 509 29.89 -6.25 40.33
CA PRO A 509 29.36 -7.21 41.29
C PRO A 509 29.33 -8.61 40.65
N ALA A 510 29.79 -9.60 41.40
CA ALA A 510 29.41 -10.99 41.22
C ALA A 510 28.84 -11.47 42.56
N TRP A 511 27.61 -12.00 42.48
CA TRP A 511 26.68 -12.48 43.52
C TRP A 511 25.83 -11.41 44.20
#